data_AF-A0A954V763-F1
#
_entry.id   AF-A0A954V763-F1
#
_cell.length_a   1.000
_cell.length_b   1.000
_cell.length_c   1.000
_cell.angle_alpha   90.00
_cell.angle_beta   90.00
_cell.angle_gamma   90.00
#
_symmetry.space_group_name_H-M   'P 1'
#
loop_
_entity.id
_entity.type
_entity.pdbx_description
1 polymer ?
#
loop_
_entity_poly.entity_id
_entity_poly.type
_entity_poly.pdbx_seq_one_letter_code
_entity_poly.pdbx_strand_id
1 'polypeptide(L)'
;MLRHNAPRTSVTVTLTTACLFVIARQCFGGDDGSYAYVKTIDLSDDTGRQVVVDREPGQYLGHPTTCLLDDGKTILCVYPKGHG
;
A
#
# COMPACT_ATOMS: atom_id res chain seq x y z
N MET A 1 -71.65 17.45 40.98
CA MET A 1 -70.69 18.56 41.14
C MET A 1 -69.55 18.08 42.02
N LEU A 2 -68.48 17.55 41.41
CA LEU A 2 -67.16 17.31 42.04
C LEU A 2 -66.16 17.14 40.90
N ARG A 3 -65.30 18.15 40.73
CA ARG A 3 -64.12 18.12 39.87
C ARG A 3 -63.04 17.34 40.62
N HIS A 4 -62.23 16.52 39.96
CA HIS A 4 -60.79 16.61 40.16
C HIS A 4 -60.00 15.99 39.00
N ASN A 5 -59.11 16.84 38.51
CA ASN A 5 -58.18 16.75 37.40
C ASN A 5 -56.99 15.85 37.79
N ALA A 6 -56.59 14.91 36.94
CA ALA A 6 -55.37 14.11 37.14
C ALA A 6 -54.17 14.75 36.41
N PRO A 7 -52.94 14.67 36.97
CA PRO A 7 -51.83 15.53 36.59
C PRO A 7 -51.11 15.12 35.29
N ARG A 8 -50.85 16.11 34.44
CA ARG A 8 -49.87 16.08 33.34
C ARG A 8 -48.48 16.32 33.92
N THR A 9 -47.56 15.36 33.82
CA THR A 9 -46.13 15.62 34.11
C THR A 9 -45.19 14.85 33.18
N SER A 10 -44.21 15.60 32.68
CA SER A 10 -42.85 15.14 32.36
C SER A 10 -42.56 14.57 30.97
N VAL A 11 -42.48 15.43 29.95
CA VAL A 11 -41.78 15.12 28.67
C VAL A 11 -40.90 16.30 28.24
N THR A 12 -40.20 16.95 29.18
CA THR A 12 -39.43 18.18 28.87
C THR A 12 -37.94 18.10 29.24
N VAL A 13 -37.45 17.01 29.86
CA VAL A 13 -36.07 16.95 30.39
C VAL A 13 -35.21 15.81 29.78
N THR A 14 -35.52 15.34 28.57
CA THR A 14 -34.71 14.29 27.89
C THR A 14 -34.06 14.72 26.57
N LEU A 15 -34.37 15.90 26.02
CA LEU A 15 -33.87 16.29 24.70
C LEU A 15 -32.52 17.05 24.69
N THR A 16 -32.05 17.62 25.79
CA THR A 16 -30.80 18.41 25.79
C THR A 16 -29.53 17.55 25.90
N THR A 17 -29.61 16.34 26.46
CA THR A 17 -28.46 15.43 26.61
C THR A 17 -28.08 14.71 25.31
N ALA A 18 -28.99 14.67 24.33
CA ALA A 18 -28.74 14.00 23.05
C ALA A 18 -27.88 14.83 22.08
N CYS A 19 -27.79 16.15 22.26
CA CYS A 19 -27.06 17.02 21.32
C CYS A 19 -25.54 17.03 21.53
N LEU A 20 -25.05 16.70 22.73
CA LEU A 20 -23.61 16.77 23.04
C LEU A 20 -22.82 15.52 22.58
N PHE A 21 -23.50 14.41 22.29
CA PHE A 21 -22.84 13.17 21.83
C PHE A 21 -22.70 13.06 20.31
N VAL A 22 -23.40 13.88 19.53
CA VAL A 22 -23.35 13.80 18.05
C VAL A 22 -22.12 14.51 17.49
N ILE A 23 -21.64 15.57 18.13
CA ILE A 23 -20.51 16.39 17.64
C ILE A 23 -19.15 15.73 17.89
N ALA A 24 -19.03 14.91 18.94
CA ALA A 24 -17.77 14.24 19.30
C ALA A 24 -17.43 13.01 18.42
N ARG A 25 -18.34 12.56 17.54
CA ARG A 25 -18.13 11.36 16.70
C ARG A 25 -17.50 11.64 15.33
N GLN A 26 -17.31 12.89 14.93
CA GLN A 26 -17.00 13.23 13.53
C GLN A 26 -15.54 13.67 13.27
N CYS A 27 -14.64 13.68 14.27
CA CYS A 27 -13.27 14.20 14.07
C CYS A 27 -12.14 13.17 14.15
N PHE A 28 -12.42 11.89 14.35
CA PHE A 28 -11.39 10.85 14.23
C PHE A 28 -11.52 10.16 12.87
N GLY A 29 -11.17 10.89 11.82
CA GLY A 29 -10.65 10.26 10.60
C GLY A 29 -9.28 9.69 10.96
N GLY A 30 -9.26 8.51 11.58
CA GLY A 30 -8.05 7.71 11.64
C GLY A 30 -7.70 7.38 10.21
N ASP A 31 -6.53 7.84 9.75
CA ASP A 31 -5.77 7.06 8.79
C ASP A 31 -5.74 5.65 9.39
N ASP A 32 -6.42 4.70 8.75
CA ASP A 32 -6.56 3.33 9.25
C ASP A 32 -5.22 2.59 9.21
N GLY A 33 -4.13 3.30 8.89
CA GLY A 33 -2.79 2.78 8.84
C GLY A 33 -2.68 1.72 7.76
N SER A 34 -3.62 1.69 6.80
CA SER A 34 -3.55 0.81 5.65
C SER A 34 -2.51 1.34 4.68
N TYR A 35 -1.24 1.27 5.09
CA TYR A 35 -0.15 1.17 4.14
C TYR A 35 -0.55 0.03 3.19
N ALA A 36 -0.89 0.39 1.95
CA ALA A 36 -1.21 -0.59 0.93
C ALA A 36 -0.07 -1.60 0.92
N TYR A 37 -0.36 -2.84 1.31
CA TYR A 37 0.62 -3.91 1.34
C TYR A 37 1.13 -4.09 -0.09
N VAL A 38 2.34 -3.59 -0.36
CA VAL A 38 2.98 -3.80 -1.65
C VAL A 38 3.28 -5.28 -1.72
N LYS A 39 2.59 -5.98 -2.62
CA LYS A 39 2.82 -7.39 -2.86
C LYS A 39 4.27 -7.56 -3.33
N THR A 40 5.11 -8.17 -2.50
CA THR A 40 6.46 -8.54 -2.88
C THR A 40 6.46 -9.90 -3.55
N ILE A 41 7.37 -10.08 -4.50
CA ILE A 41 7.68 -11.37 -5.10
C ILE A 41 9.19 -11.55 -5.05
N ASP A 42 9.64 -12.67 -4.50
CA ASP A 42 11.04 -13.09 -4.58
C ASP A 42 11.22 -13.95 -5.82
N LEU A 43 12.17 -13.58 -6.67
CA LEU A 43 12.48 -14.26 -7.92
C LEU A 43 13.82 -14.99 -7.88
N SER A 44 14.51 -14.99 -6.73
CA SER A 44 15.86 -15.52 -6.60
C SER A 44 15.96 -16.99 -7.01
N ASP A 45 14.95 -17.79 -6.63
CA ASP A 45 14.88 -19.22 -6.94
C ASP A 45 14.10 -19.56 -8.22
N ASP A 46 13.51 -18.58 -8.91
CA ASP A 46 12.81 -18.77 -10.19
C ASP A 46 13.81 -18.88 -11.35
N THR A 47 14.56 -19.99 -11.35
CA THR A 47 15.61 -20.28 -12.33
C THR A 47 15.10 -20.41 -13.77
N GLY A 48 13.79 -20.66 -13.96
CA GLY A 48 13.19 -20.74 -15.30
C GLY A 48 13.17 -19.41 -16.06
N ARG A 49 13.36 -18.29 -15.36
CA ARG A 49 13.46 -16.94 -15.95
C ARG A 49 14.89 -16.45 -16.12
N GLN A 50 15.88 -17.24 -15.71
CA GLN A 50 17.28 -16.85 -15.71
C GLN A 50 17.98 -17.46 -16.92
N VAL A 51 18.79 -16.66 -17.61
CA VAL A 51 19.57 -17.10 -18.76
C VAL A 51 21.01 -16.61 -18.59
N VAL A 52 21.97 -17.50 -18.78
CA VAL A 52 23.39 -17.13 -18.81
C VAL A 52 23.71 -16.53 -20.17
N VAL A 53 24.09 -15.26 -20.19
CA VAL A 53 24.47 -14.53 -21.42
C VAL A 53 25.93 -14.76 -21.79
N ASP A 54 26.83 -14.71 -20.80
CA ASP A 54 28.25 -15.03 -20.96
C ASP A 54 28.85 -15.56 -19.65
N ARG A 55 29.91 -16.36 -19.77
CA ARG A 55 30.67 -16.91 -18.64
C ARG A 55 32.08 -17.27 -19.06
N GLU A 56 33.07 -16.67 -18.41
CA GLU A 56 34.49 -16.98 -18.61
C GLU A 56 35.12 -17.58 -17.33
N PRO A 57 35.79 -18.75 -17.42
CA PRO A 57 36.43 -19.36 -16.26
C PRO A 57 37.51 -18.46 -15.64
N GLY A 58 37.50 -18.33 -14.31
CA GLY A 58 38.52 -17.59 -13.56
C GLY A 58 38.43 -16.06 -13.67
N GLN A 59 37.39 -15.53 -14.32
CA GLN A 59 37.23 -14.10 -14.57
C GLN A 59 35.91 -13.60 -13.98
N TYR A 60 35.95 -12.45 -13.30
CA TYR A 60 34.74 -11.70 -12.97
C TYR A 60 34.35 -10.82 -14.16
N LEU A 61 33.14 -11.04 -14.67
CA LEU A 61 32.50 -10.20 -15.69
C LEU A 61 31.39 -9.42 -14.99
N GLY A 62 31.61 -8.11 -14.79
CA GLY A 62 30.72 -7.25 -14.03
C GLY A 62 30.41 -5.95 -14.75
N HIS A 63 29.55 -5.12 -14.15
CA HIS A 63 29.14 -3.81 -14.68
C HIS A 63 28.61 -3.84 -16.14
N PRO A 64 27.66 -4.74 -16.47
CA PRO A 64 27.08 -4.75 -17.81
C PRO A 64 26.28 -3.46 -18.04
N THR A 65 26.48 -2.84 -19.18
CA THR A 65 25.60 -1.81 -19.74
C THR A 65 24.93 -2.37 -20.98
N THR A 66 23.64 -2.09 -21.15
CA THR A 66 22.85 -2.63 -22.26
C THR A 66 22.17 -1.55 -23.08
N CYS A 67 21.94 -1.84 -24.37
CA CYS A 67 21.15 -1.03 -25.29
C CYS A 67 20.29 -1.95 -26.18
N LEU A 68 19.01 -1.63 -26.34
CA LEU A 68 18.15 -2.27 -27.34
C LEU A 68 18.40 -1.61 -28.69
N LEU A 69 18.73 -2.40 -29.71
CA LEU A 69 18.99 -1.90 -31.06
C LEU A 69 17.69 -1.64 -31.84
N ASP A 70 17.81 -0.95 -32.97
CA ASP A 70 16.68 -0.46 -33.78
C ASP A 70 15.78 -1.57 -34.34
N ASP A 71 16.24 -2.82 -34.37
CA ASP A 71 15.45 -3.97 -34.81
C ASP A 71 14.39 -4.41 -33.77
N GLY A 72 14.42 -3.83 -32.56
CA GLY A 72 13.50 -4.10 -31.46
C GLY A 72 13.63 -5.51 -30.88
N LYS A 73 14.70 -6.23 -31.21
CA LYS A 73 14.89 -7.65 -30.83
C LYS A 73 16.28 -7.92 -30.27
N THR A 74 17.29 -7.18 -30.72
CA THR A 74 18.68 -7.41 -30.35
C THR A 74 19.08 -6.47 -29.22
N ILE A 75 19.57 -7.05 -28.13
CA ILE A 75 20.14 -6.29 -27.00
C ILE A 75 21.66 -6.39 -27.09
N LEU A 76 22.32 -5.24 -27.27
CA LEU A 76 23.77 -5.12 -27.16
C LEU A 76 24.14 -5.03 -25.68
N CYS A 77 25.02 -5.90 -25.22
CA CYS A 77 25.57 -5.89 -23.86
C CYS A 77 27.08 -5.66 -23.92
N VAL A 78 27.58 -4.72 -23.12
CA VAL A 78 29.01 -4.43 -22.98
C VAL A 78 29.42 -4.47 -21.50
N TYR A 79 30.57 -5.04 -21.21
CA TYR A 79 31.15 -5.10 -19.85
C TYR A 79 32.68 -5.21 -19.93
N PRO A 80 33.40 -4.73 -18.91
CA PRO A 80 34.84 -4.96 -18.77
C PRO A 80 35.17 -6.44 -18.56
N LYS A 81 36.26 -6.89 -19.18
CA LYS A 81 36.91 -8.17 -18.87
C LYS A 81 38.04 -7.94 -17.88
N GLY A 82 37.73 -7.92 -16.60
CA GLY A 82 38.67 -7.49 -15.56
C GLY A 82 37.96 -6.87 -14.37
N HIS A 83 38.72 -6.47 -13.35
CA HIS A 83 38.16 -5.64 -12.29
C HIS A 83 37.79 -4.27 -12.87
N GLY A 84 36.61 -3.79 -12.48
CA GLY A 84 35.96 -2.59 -13.01
C GLY A 84 36.67 -1.29 -12.69
#